data_AF-A0A5K1JTM7-F1
#
_entry.id   AF-A0A5K1JTM7-F1
#
_cell.length_a   1.000
_cell.length_b   1.000
_cell.length_c   1.000
_cell.angle_alpha   90.00
_cell.angle_beta   90.00
_cell.angle_gamma   90.00
#
_symmetry.space_group_name_H-M   'P 1'
#
loop_
_entity.id
_entity.type
_entity.pdbx_description
1 polymer ?
#
loop_
_entity_poly.entity_id
_entity_poly.type
_entity_poly.pdbx_seq_one_letter_code
_entity_poly.pdbx_strand_id
1 'polypeptide(L)'
;MVEEEEEEEVRPPPPGFLPEWDGTEESFLEALATGRTLRNAPKLFVSATHTYSQQLAEQEYQKKEIRPVEEIVPKQYHEYLEVFSKEASERLP
;
A
#
# COMPACT_ATOMS: atom_id res chain seq x y z
N MET A 1 -4.61 24.20 -51.71
CA MET A 1 -3.75 23.09 -51.28
C MET A 1 -4.26 22.73 -49.92
N VAL A 2 -4.98 21.62 -49.82
CA VAL A 2 -5.43 21.08 -48.53
C VAL A 2 -4.26 20.23 -48.06
N GLU A 3 -3.63 20.62 -46.96
CA GLU A 3 -2.61 19.82 -46.30
C GLU A 3 -3.36 18.65 -45.64
N GLU A 4 -3.23 17.46 -46.23
CA GLU A 4 -3.67 16.22 -45.60
C GLU A 4 -2.70 15.95 -44.46
N GLU A 5 -3.13 16.23 -43.22
CA GLU A 5 -2.48 15.70 -42.02
C GLU A 5 -2.61 14.17 -42.09
N GLU A 6 -1.51 13.48 -42.41
CA GLU A 6 -1.42 12.04 -42.23
C GLU A 6 -1.57 11.75 -40.73
N GLU A 7 -2.77 11.34 -40.31
CA GLU A 7 -2.96 10.68 -39.02
C GLU A 7 -2.11 9.41 -39.03
N GLU A 8 -0.92 9.50 -38.43
CA GLU A 8 -0.06 8.36 -38.21
C GLU A 8 -0.85 7.35 -37.35
N GLU A 9 -1.37 6.30 -37.98
CA GLU A 9 -2.16 5.27 -37.33
C GLU A 9 -1.26 4.60 -36.27
N VAL A 10 -1.39 5.05 -35.01
CA VAL A 10 -0.62 4.54 -33.88
C VAL A 10 -1.04 3.10 -33.64
N ARG A 11 -0.33 2.18 -34.32
CA ARG A 11 -0.53 0.75 -34.14
C ARG A 11 -0.36 0.43 -32.66
N PRO A 12 -1.26 -0.37 -32.06
CA PRO A 12 -1.11 -0.74 -30.67
C PRO A 12 0.26 -1.41 -30.48
N PRO A 13 1.00 -1.04 -29.43
CA PRO A 13 2.31 -1.59 -29.19
C PRO A 13 2.22 -3.12 -29.07
N PRO A 14 3.23 -3.86 -29.52
CA PRO A 14 3.20 -5.32 -29.46
C PRO A 14 2.99 -5.79 -28.02
N PRO A 15 2.29 -6.92 -27.80
CA PRO A 15 2.02 -7.42 -26.45
C PRO A 15 3.33 -7.58 -25.66
N GLY A 16 3.40 -6.92 -24.51
CA GLY A 16 4.61 -6.87 -23.66
C GLY A 16 5.49 -5.61 -23.85
N PHE A 17 5.14 -4.70 -24.76
CA PHE A 17 5.83 -3.43 -24.92
C PHE A 17 5.18 -2.37 -24.00
N LEU A 18 5.96 -1.89 -23.02
CA LEU A 18 5.55 -0.80 -22.15
C LEU A 18 5.74 0.54 -22.89
N PRO A 19 4.75 1.45 -22.86
CA PRO A 19 4.92 2.80 -23.41
C PRO A 19 6.05 3.53 -22.68
N GLU A 20 6.75 4.41 -23.41
CA GLU A 20 7.78 5.28 -22.85
C GLU A 20 7.13 6.34 -21.94
N TRP A 21 7.76 6.64 -20.81
CA TRP A 21 7.32 7.75 -19.96
C TRP A 21 7.75 9.09 -20.56
N ASP A 22 6.83 10.05 -20.65
CA ASP A 22 7.05 11.39 -21.19
C ASP A 22 7.73 12.36 -20.20
N GLY A 23 8.02 11.91 -18.98
CA GLY A 23 8.64 12.72 -17.93
C GLY A 23 7.67 13.58 -17.11
N THR A 24 6.36 13.53 -17.40
CA THR A 24 5.34 14.28 -16.66
C THR A 24 4.77 13.47 -15.49
N GLU A 25 4.44 14.16 -14.39
CA GLU A 25 3.78 13.52 -13.24
C GLU A 25 2.37 13.03 -13.58
N GLU A 26 1.65 13.76 -14.44
CA GLU A 26 0.28 13.44 -14.84
C GLU A 26 0.19 12.09 -15.57
N SER A 27 1.05 11.87 -16.57
CA SER A 27 1.08 10.60 -17.33
C SER A 27 1.47 9.42 -16.44
N PHE A 28 2.33 9.64 -15.45
CA PHE A 28 2.75 8.64 -14.49
C PHE A 28 1.60 8.25 -13.54
N LEU A 29 0.90 9.24 -12.97
CA LEU A 29 -0.24 9.01 -12.09
C LEU A 29 -1.41 8.34 -12.82
N GLU A 30 -1.69 8.75 -14.07
CA GLU A 30 -2.72 8.13 -14.90
C GLU A 30 -2.43 6.66 -15.21
N ALA A 31 -1.17 6.36 -15.58
CA ALA A 31 -0.73 4.98 -15.83
C ALA A 31 -0.91 4.12 -14.57
N LEU A 32 -0.54 4.64 -13.40
CA LEU A 32 -0.70 3.95 -12.11
C LEU A 32 -2.16 3.73 -11.73
N ALA A 33 -3.02 4.73 -11.92
CA ALA A 33 -4.45 4.62 -11.67
C ALA A 33 -5.09 3.50 -12.52
N THR A 34 -4.53 3.26 -13.71
CA THR A 34 -4.96 2.22 -14.65
C THR A 34 -4.20 0.89 -14.45
N GLY A 35 -3.30 0.80 -13.46
CA GLY A 35 -2.50 -0.40 -13.16
C GLY A 35 -1.45 -0.72 -14.23
N ARG A 36 -1.05 0.26 -15.04
CA ARG A 36 -0.03 0.13 -16.10
C ARG A 36 1.34 0.61 -15.59
N THR A 37 2.39 0.07 -16.18
CA THR A 37 3.76 0.53 -15.97
C THR A 37 4.29 1.18 -17.25
N LEU A 38 5.09 2.24 -17.09
CA LEU A 38 5.76 2.91 -18.19
C LEU A 38 7.25 2.60 -18.17
N ARG A 39 7.87 2.48 -19.34
CA ARG A 39 9.31 2.32 -19.47
C ARG A 39 10.00 3.62 -19.04
N ASN A 40 11.11 3.49 -18.32
CA ASN A 40 11.91 4.62 -17.79
C ASN A 40 11.18 5.54 -16.80
N ALA A 41 9.94 5.23 -16.40
CA ALA A 41 9.28 5.89 -15.29
C ALA A 41 9.97 5.59 -13.95
N PRO A 42 9.89 6.51 -12.97
CA PRO A 42 10.38 6.28 -11.63
C PRO A 42 9.66 5.08 -11.00
N LYS A 43 10.41 4.23 -10.30
CA LYS A 43 9.83 3.15 -9.52
C LYS A 43 9.26 3.74 -8.23
N LEU A 44 7.94 3.78 -8.12
CA LEU A 44 7.29 4.06 -6.84
C LEU A 44 7.35 2.81 -5.97
N PHE A 45 7.94 2.97 -4.79
CA PHE A 45 7.80 2.02 -3.71
C PHE A 45 6.65 2.51 -2.83
N VAL A 46 5.50 1.88 -2.95
CA VAL A 46 4.43 2.08 -1.97
C VAL A 46 4.91 1.41 -0.68
N SER A 47 5.09 2.18 0.38
CA SER A 47 5.29 1.59 1.70
C SER A 47 4.03 0.77 2.03
N ALA A 48 4.19 -0.56 2.08
CA ALA A 48 3.08 -1.48 2.36
C ALA A 48 2.36 -1.15 3.69
N THR A 49 3.04 -0.41 4.57
CA THR A 49 2.59 0.03 5.89
C THR A 49 2.17 1.51 5.93
N HIS A 50 1.80 2.12 4.80
CA HIS A 50 1.19 3.45 4.81
C HIS A 50 -0.02 3.49 3.88
N THR A 51 -1.00 2.66 4.22
CA THR A 51 -2.27 2.59 3.50
C THR A 51 -3.32 3.46 4.17
N TYR A 52 -4.30 3.92 3.40
CA TYR A 52 -5.46 4.66 3.93
C TYR A 52 -6.20 3.86 5.02
N SER A 53 -6.33 2.55 4.84
CA SER A 53 -6.89 1.64 5.86
C SER A 53 -6.12 1.67 7.17
N GLN A 54 -4.80 1.79 7.12
CA GLN A 54 -3.99 1.89 8.32
C GLN A 54 -4.21 3.22 9.05
N GLN A 55 -4.30 4.35 8.33
CA GLN A 55 -4.61 5.65 8.92
C GLN A 55 -5.96 5.62 9.65
N LEU A 56 -6.97 4.98 9.04
CA LEU A 56 -8.28 4.78 9.68
C LEU A 56 -8.18 3.89 10.93
N ALA A 57 -7.42 2.79 10.85
CA ALA A 57 -7.22 1.88 11.98
C ALA A 57 -6.51 2.58 13.15
N GLU A 58 -5.51 3.43 12.87
CA GLU A 58 -4.80 4.23 13.86
C GLU A 58 -5.72 5.28 14.51
N GLN A 59 -6.53 6.00 13.74
CA GLN A 59 -7.51 6.94 14.28
C GLN A 59 -8.53 6.26 15.20
N GLU A 60 -9.03 5.08 14.81
CA GLU A 60 -9.94 4.29 15.63
C GLU A 60 -9.24 3.72 16.87
N TYR A 61 -7.96 3.36 16.78
CA TYR A 61 -7.17 2.92 17.91
C TYR A 61 -7.01 4.02 18.97
N GLN A 62 -6.74 5.26 18.54
CA GLN A 62 -6.60 6.41 19.45
C GLN A 62 -7.90 6.76 20.19
N LYS A 63 -9.06 6.41 19.63
CA LYS A 63 -10.37 6.63 20.27
C LYS A 63 -10.73 5.55 21.29
N LYS A 64 -10.07 4.39 21.26
CA LYS A 64 -10.39 3.28 22.17
C LYS A 64 -9.85 3.57 23.56
N GLU A 65 -10.71 3.39 24.55
CA GLU A 65 -10.28 3.41 25.95
C GLU A 65 -9.44 2.16 26.25
N ILE A 66 -8.27 2.36 26.85
CA ILE A 66 -7.35 1.26 27.20
C ILE A 66 -7.93 0.55 28.42
N ARG A 67 -8.52 -0.62 28.19
CA ARG A 67 -9.00 -1.50 29.26
C ARG A 67 -7.89 -2.40 29.78
N PRO A 68 -7.90 -2.76 31.07
CA PRO A 68 -6.93 -3.69 31.63
C PRO A 68 -7.08 -5.08 31.00
N VAL A 69 -5.96 -5.79 30.87
CA VAL A 69 -5.91 -7.10 30.17
C VAL A 69 -6.82 -8.12 30.88
N GLU A 70 -6.92 -8.04 32.20
CA GLU A 70 -7.75 -8.90 33.03
C GLU A 70 -9.25 -8.77 32.73
N GLU A 71 -9.69 -7.59 32.25
CA GLU A 71 -11.09 -7.35 31.85
C GLU A 71 -11.37 -7.81 30.42
N ILE A 72 -10.35 -7.74 29.55
CA ILE A 72 -10.47 -8.15 28.15
C ILE A 72 -10.39 -9.67 28.02
N VAL A 73 -9.51 -10.30 28.79
CA VAL A 73 -9.21 -11.73 28.71
C VAL A 73 -10.20 -12.52 29.57
N PRO A 74 -10.82 -13.60 29.05
CA PRO A 74 -11.69 -14.45 29.85
C PRO A 74 -10.96 -15.05 31.05
N LYS A 75 -11.68 -15.20 32.16
CA LYS A 75 -11.13 -15.70 33.44
C LYS A 75 -10.38 -17.02 33.32
N GLN A 76 -10.82 -17.91 32.42
CA GLN A 76 -10.17 -19.21 32.20
C GLN A 76 -8.71 -19.08 31.71
N TYR A 77 -8.35 -17.95 31.12
CA TYR A 77 -7.02 -17.71 30.58
C TYR A 77 -6.15 -16.81 31.46
N HIS A 78 -6.63 -16.41 32.64
CA HIS A 78 -5.87 -15.54 33.54
C HIS A 78 -4.57 -16.20 34.02
N GLU A 79 -4.57 -17.53 34.15
CA GLU A 79 -3.37 -18.33 34.49
C GLU A 79 -2.24 -18.18 33.47
N TYR A 80 -2.55 -17.80 32.22
CA TYR A 80 -1.56 -17.65 31.16
C TYR A 80 -1.11 -16.20 30.93
N LEU A 81 -1.64 -15.23 31.69
CA LEU A 81 -1.25 -13.82 31.54
C LEU A 81 0.25 -13.60 31.81
N GLU A 82 0.82 -14.37 32.75
CA GLU A 82 2.24 -14.32 33.08
C GLU A 82 3.15 -14.70 31.89
N VAL A 83 2.66 -15.53 30.96
CA VAL A 83 3.41 -15.93 29.76
C VAL A 83 3.61 -14.75 28.80
N PHE A 84 2.70 -13.78 28.82
CA PHE A 84 2.79 -12.56 28.02
C PHE A 84 3.53 -11.42 28.74
N SER A 85 4.09 -11.69 29.93
CA SER A 85 4.91 -10.72 30.62
C SER A 85 6.20 -10.44 29.86
N LYS A 86 6.71 -9.21 29.99
CA LYS A 86 7.98 -8.80 29.38
C LYS A 86 9.13 -9.71 29.85
N GLU A 87 9.14 -10.07 31.13
CA GLU A 87 10.14 -10.95 31.74
C GLU A 87 10.10 -12.37 31.15
N ALA A 88 8.90 -12.91 30.89
CA ALA A 88 8.76 -14.19 30.22
C ALA A 88 9.22 -14.11 28.75
N SER A 89 8.90 -13.02 28.05
CA SER A 89 9.35 -12.79 26.67
C SER A 89 10.88 -12.72 26.55
N GLU A 90 11.55 -12.08 27.51
CA GLU A 90 13.02 -11.95 27.52
C GLU A 90 13.74 -13.28 27.83
N ARG A 91 13.04 -14.26 28.42
CA ARG A 91 13.55 -15.60 28.70
C ARG A 91 13.36 -16.59 27.56
N LEU A 92 12.69 -16.19 26.48
CA LEU A 92 12.57 -17.02 25.28
C LEU A 92 13.96 -17.17 24.62
N PRO A 93 14.32 -18.38 24.13
CA PRO A 93 15.63 -18.67 23.56
C PRO A 93 15.91 -17.96 22.24
#